data_AF-A0A2N2MG31-F1
#
_entry.id   AF-A0A2N2MG31-F1
#
_cell.length_a   1.000
_cell.length_b   1.000
_cell.length_c   1.000
_cell.angle_alpha   90.00
_cell.angle_beta   90.00
_cell.angle_gamma   90.00
#
_symmetry.space_group_name_H-M   'P 1'
#
loop_
_entity.id
_entity.type
_entity.pdbx_description
1 polymer ?
#
loop_
_entity_poly.entity_id
_entity_poly.type
_entity_poly.pdbx_seq_one_letter_code
_entity_poly.pdbx_strand_id
1 'polypeptide(L)'
;MRYCPSHSHGAGCRHPLCLRWEQLTHLYRYHGLNLIPFYFGGCWELPNACRQGIIANILMTIPFGVLYPLLRLLPAQHVPLLALAVGFSTESAQLLTMLLLGSNYRTVDINDTILNTLGVMLGLCSAQVSARSFQQDLQE
;
A
#
# COMPACT_ATOMS: atom_id res chain seq x y z
N MET A 1 13.96 18.65 -11.41
CA MET A 1 12.59 18.80 -11.92
C MET A 1 12.61 19.71 -13.14
N ARG A 2 12.44 19.18 -14.36
CA ARG A 2 12.15 20.02 -15.54
C ARG A 2 10.71 19.75 -15.93
N TYR A 3 9.89 20.78 -15.79
CA TYR A 3 8.51 20.80 -16.27
C TYR A 3 8.56 20.69 -17.80
N CYS A 4 7.90 19.70 -18.40
CA CYS A 4 7.64 19.70 -19.84
C CYS A 4 6.39 20.57 -20.05
N PRO A 5 6.49 21.72 -20.74
CA PRO A 5 5.35 22.59 -20.94
C PRO A 5 4.43 21.93 -21.97
N SER A 6 3.30 21.46 -21.51
CA SER A 6 2.17 21.09 -22.36
C SER A 6 1.53 22.36 -22.89
N HIS A 7 1.98 22.83 -24.06
CA HIS A 7 1.17 23.62 -25.00
C HIS A 7 1.96 23.87 -26.30
N SER A 8 1.87 22.93 -27.23
CA SER A 8 1.95 23.20 -28.68
C SER A 8 1.49 21.97 -29.44
N HIS A 9 0.46 22.15 -30.26
CA HIS A 9 -0.06 21.16 -31.18
C HIS A 9 1.08 20.55 -32.02
N GLY A 10 1.16 19.21 -32.06
CA GLY A 10 1.71 18.50 -33.22
C GLY A 10 3.15 17.97 -33.18
N ALA A 11 3.90 18.09 -32.09
CA ALA A 11 5.24 17.50 -32.00
C ALA A 11 5.36 16.53 -30.81
N GLY A 12 4.99 15.26 -31.04
CA GLY A 12 5.20 14.19 -30.06
C GLY A 12 6.68 14.08 -29.69
N CYS A 13 6.98 14.14 -28.39
CA CYS A 13 8.33 13.93 -27.86
C CYS A 13 8.78 12.49 -28.16
N ARG A 14 9.68 12.32 -29.13
CA ARG A 14 10.27 11.03 -29.52
C ARG A 14 11.34 10.49 -28.55
N HIS A 15 11.51 11.10 -27.38
CA HIS A 15 12.48 10.62 -26.40
C HIS A 15 11.88 9.42 -25.66
N PRO A 16 12.56 8.26 -25.58
CA PRO A 16 12.02 7.05 -24.94
C PRO A 16 11.56 7.26 -23.48
N LEU A 17 12.19 8.20 -22.76
CA LEU A 17 11.78 8.56 -21.42
C LEU A 17 10.41 9.28 -21.41
N CYS A 18 10.15 10.18 -22.36
CA CYS A 18 8.89 10.92 -22.42
C CYS A 18 7.70 10.02 -22.80
N LEU A 19 7.90 9.09 -23.74
CA LEU A 19 6.91 8.06 -24.09
C LEU A 19 6.56 7.16 -22.88
N ARG A 20 7.57 6.82 -22.06
CA ARG A 20 7.35 6.05 -20.82
C ARG A 20 6.51 6.81 -19.79
N TRP A 21 6.74 8.12 -19.67
CA TRP A 21 5.97 8.96 -18.73
C TRP A 21 4.52 9.14 -19.18
N GLU A 22 4.25 9.29 -20.48
CA GLU A 22 2.87 9.34 -20.99
C GLU A 22 2.11 8.01 -20.79
N GLN A 23 2.79 6.87 -20.95
CA GLN A 23 2.19 5.57 -20.64
C GLN A 23 1.86 5.43 -19.14
N LEU A 24 2.76 5.87 -18.26
CA LEU A 24 2.54 5.82 -16.80
C LEU A 24 1.38 6.74 -16.36
N THR A 25 1.30 7.95 -16.92
CA THR A 25 0.19 8.86 -16.61
C THR A 25 -1.14 8.36 -17.17
N HIS A 26 -1.15 7.65 -18.31
CA HIS A 26 -2.34 6.96 -18.81
C HIS A 26 -2.82 5.85 -17.86
N LEU A 27 -1.91 4.99 -17.37
CA LEU A 27 -2.28 3.94 -16.40
C LEU A 27 -2.82 4.53 -15.09
N TYR A 28 -2.20 5.60 -14.61
CA TYR A 28 -2.64 6.30 -13.40
C TYR A 28 -4.00 7.00 -13.59
N ARG A 29 -4.19 7.73 -14.69
CA ARG A 29 -5.38 8.58 -14.92
C ARG A 29 -6.59 7.82 -15.47
N TYR A 30 -6.38 6.80 -16.29
CA TYR A 30 -7.47 6.04 -16.93
C TYR A 30 -7.81 4.73 -16.21
N HIS A 31 -6.84 4.09 -15.57
CA HIS A 31 -7.02 2.80 -14.91
C HIS A 31 -6.82 2.87 -13.39
N GLY A 32 -6.55 4.04 -12.81
CA GLY A 32 -6.36 4.15 -11.36
C GLY A 32 -5.28 3.21 -10.82
N LEU A 33 -4.20 2.97 -11.58
CA LEU A 33 -3.10 2.10 -11.16
C LEU A 33 -1.85 2.94 -10.84
N ASN A 34 -1.36 2.88 -9.60
CA ASN A 34 -0.08 3.43 -9.18
C ASN A 34 0.87 2.31 -8.73
N LEU A 35 1.81 1.94 -9.59
CA LEU A 35 2.79 0.89 -9.30
C LEU A 35 4.19 1.46 -9.00
N ILE A 36 4.31 2.77 -8.80
CA ILE A 36 5.58 3.42 -8.51
C ILE A 36 5.76 3.49 -6.99
N PRO A 37 6.72 2.77 -6.41
CA PRO A 37 6.93 2.78 -4.98
C PRO A 37 7.37 4.18 -4.51
N PHE A 38 6.87 4.60 -3.36
CA PHE A 38 7.11 5.90 -2.72
C PHE A 38 6.66 7.11 -3.54
N TYR A 39 5.88 6.89 -4.60
CA TYR A 39 5.21 7.95 -5.32
C TYR A 39 3.79 8.11 -4.79
N PHE A 40 3.57 9.14 -3.98
CA PHE A 40 2.28 9.41 -3.36
C PHE A 40 1.40 10.39 -4.18
N GLY A 41 1.74 10.62 -5.46
CA GLY A 41 0.93 11.44 -6.37
C GLY A 41 0.57 12.81 -5.81
N GLY A 42 -0.74 13.11 -5.80
CA GLY A 42 -1.33 14.39 -5.42
C GLY A 42 -1.34 14.71 -3.91
N CYS A 43 -0.47 14.08 -3.12
CA CYS A 43 -0.41 14.30 -1.67
C CYS A 43 0.02 15.72 -1.27
N TRP A 44 0.62 16.48 -2.18
CA TRP A 44 0.95 17.88 -1.92
C TRP A 44 -0.30 18.78 -2.00
N GLU A 45 -1.22 18.43 -2.88
CA GLU A 45 -2.47 19.14 -3.16
C GLU A 45 -3.55 18.81 -2.13
N LEU A 46 -3.61 17.55 -1.68
CA LEU A 46 -4.59 17.05 -0.71
C LEU A 46 -3.92 16.36 0.49
N PRO A 47 -3.17 17.10 1.33
CA PRO A 47 -2.34 16.51 2.37
C PRO A 47 -3.13 15.80 3.47
N ASN A 48 -4.31 16.30 3.81
CA ASN A 48 -5.16 15.69 4.84
C ASN A 48 -5.73 14.35 4.38
N ALA A 49 -6.23 14.27 3.15
CA ALA A 49 -6.77 13.04 2.57
C ALA A 49 -5.67 11.99 2.38
N CYS A 50 -4.50 12.42 1.91
CA CYS A 50 -3.32 11.57 1.81
C CYS A 50 -2.92 10.95 3.16
N ARG A 51 -2.77 11.79 4.19
CA ARG A 51 -2.42 11.33 5.55
C ARG A 51 -3.48 10.35 6.10
N GLN A 52 -4.75 10.63 5.87
CA GLN A 52 -5.83 9.72 6.26
C GLN A 52 -5.73 8.38 5.54
N GLY A 53 -5.46 8.36 4.23
CA GLY A 53 -5.26 7.13 3.47
C GLY A 53 -4.08 6.31 4.00
N ILE A 54 -2.95 6.97 4.25
CA ILE A 54 -1.75 6.32 4.80
C ILE A 54 -2.07 5.64 6.15
N ILE A 55 -2.67 6.40 7.07
CA ILE A 55 -3.04 5.89 8.39
C ILE A 55 -4.08 4.77 8.27
N ALA A 56 -5.10 4.94 7.42
CA ALA A 56 -6.17 3.97 7.25
C ALA A 56 -5.65 2.63 6.74
N ASN A 57 -4.72 2.62 5.77
CA ASN A 57 -4.11 1.39 5.26
C ASN A 57 -3.32 0.67 6.35
N ILE A 58 -2.48 1.37 7.11
CA ILE A 58 -1.77 0.77 8.26
C ILE A 58 -2.76 0.21 9.28
N LEU A 59 -3.75 1.00 9.70
CA LEU A 59 -4.72 0.60 10.73
C LEU A 59 -5.58 -0.58 10.30
N MET A 60 -5.86 -0.73 9.00
CA MET A 60 -6.71 -1.80 8.47
C MET A 60 -6.16 -3.20 8.82
N THR A 61 -4.85 -3.39 8.82
CA THR A 61 -4.23 -4.71 8.99
C THR A 61 -3.61 -4.95 10.36
N ILE A 62 -3.57 -3.95 11.24
CA ILE A 62 -3.14 -4.11 12.64
C ILE A 62 -3.98 -5.18 13.37
N PRO A 63 -5.33 -5.15 13.32
CA PRO A 63 -6.14 -6.17 13.99
C PRO A 63 -5.79 -7.58 13.52
N PHE A 64 -5.56 -7.77 12.22
CA PHE A 64 -5.11 -9.06 11.69
C PHE A 64 -3.77 -9.50 12.29
N GLY A 65 -2.78 -8.60 12.34
CA GLY A 65 -1.47 -8.89 12.94
C GLY A 65 -1.56 -9.25 14.43
N VAL A 66 -2.48 -8.62 15.18
CA VAL A 66 -2.72 -8.95 16.60
C VAL A 66 -3.39 -10.30 16.77
N LEU A 67 -4.42 -10.60 15.96
CA LEU A 67 -5.22 -11.82 16.10
C LEU A 67 -4.51 -13.07 15.55
N TYR A 68 -3.67 -12.93 14.54
CA TYR A 68 -2.97 -14.06 13.91
C TYR A 68 -2.22 -14.98 14.89
N PRO A 69 -1.36 -14.48 15.82
CA PRO A 69 -0.61 -15.32 16.75
C PRO A 69 -1.51 -16.06 17.76
N LEU A 70 -2.74 -15.59 17.99
CA LEU A 70 -3.73 -16.30 18.83
C LEU A 70 -4.30 -17.52 18.11
N LEU A 71 -4.38 -17.47 16.77
CA LEU A 71 -4.88 -18.59 15.96
C LEU A 71 -3.78 -19.60 15.62
N ARG A 72 -2.56 -19.11 15.38
CA ARG A 72 -1.44 -19.97 14.96
C ARG A 72 -0.09 -19.41 15.40
N LEU A 73 0.73 -20.27 16.01
CA LEU A 73 2.13 -19.95 16.26
C LEU A 73 2.87 -19.84 14.92
N LEU A 74 3.42 -18.66 14.66
CA LEU A 74 4.23 -18.40 13.49
C LEU A 74 5.70 -18.23 13.91
N PRO A 75 6.63 -19.01 13.34
CA PRO A 75 8.05 -18.75 13.55
C PRO A 75 8.42 -17.41 12.92
N ALA A 76 9.27 -16.64 13.61
CA ALA A 76 9.63 -15.26 13.25
C ALA A 76 10.12 -15.11 11.79
N GLN A 77 10.77 -16.14 11.24
CA GLN A 77 11.25 -16.17 9.85
C GLN A 77 10.14 -16.06 8.78
N HIS A 78 8.90 -16.46 9.10
CA HIS A 78 7.77 -16.40 8.16
C HIS A 78 6.93 -15.12 8.30
N VAL A 79 7.19 -14.31 9.33
CA VAL A 79 6.49 -13.03 9.57
C VAL A 79 6.56 -12.08 8.38
N PRO A 80 7.73 -11.77 7.79
CA PRO A 80 7.79 -10.82 6.68
C PRO A 80 7.06 -11.32 5.44
N LEU A 81 7.11 -12.64 5.17
CA LEU A 81 6.42 -13.24 4.04
C LEU A 81 4.90 -13.19 4.24
N LEU A 82 4.40 -13.49 5.44
CA LEU A 82 2.98 -13.40 5.77
C LEU A 82 2.49 -11.95 5.65
N ALA A 83 3.23 -10.99 6.22
CA ALA A 83 2.87 -9.58 6.17
C ALA A 83 2.78 -9.08 4.71
N LEU A 84 3.76 -9.44 3.88
CA LEU A 84 3.76 -9.09 2.46
C LEU A 84 2.61 -9.76 1.70
N ALA A 85 2.33 -11.04 1.97
CA ALA A 85 1.24 -11.76 1.36
C ALA A 85 -0.12 -11.12 1.69
N VAL A 86 -0.31 -10.69 2.94
CA VAL A 86 -1.53 -9.99 3.37
C VAL A 86 -1.63 -8.63 2.67
N GLY A 87 -0.56 -7.82 2.67
CA GLY A 87 -0.57 -6.54 1.95
C GLY A 87 -0.90 -6.71 0.48
N PHE A 88 -0.29 -7.68 -0.20
CA PHE A 88 -0.57 -7.95 -1.61
C PHE A 88 -2.02 -8.45 -1.83
N SER A 89 -2.55 -9.25 -0.92
CA SER A 89 -3.92 -9.76 -1.00
C SER A 89 -4.97 -8.64 -0.89
N THR A 90 -4.73 -7.65 -0.01
CA THR A 90 -5.64 -6.51 0.14
C THR A 90 -5.70 -5.65 -1.12
N GLU A 91 -4.55 -5.42 -1.77
CA GLU A 91 -4.47 -4.67 -3.02
C GLU A 91 -5.09 -5.43 -4.19
N SER A 92 -4.84 -6.74 -4.25
CA SER A 92 -5.47 -7.63 -5.22
C SER A 92 -6.99 -7.65 -5.08
N ALA A 93 -7.50 -7.60 -3.84
CA ALA A 93 -8.94 -7.49 -3.58
C ALA A 93 -9.51 -6.15 -4.04
N GLN A 94 -8.76 -5.05 -3.87
CA GLN A 94 -9.14 -3.73 -4.39
C GLN A 94 -9.16 -3.71 -5.92
N LEU A 95 -8.13 -4.26 -6.57
CA LEU A 95 -8.09 -4.42 -8.02
C LEU A 95 -9.25 -5.28 -8.53
N LEU A 96 -9.53 -6.39 -7.86
CA LEU A 96 -10.67 -7.25 -8.20
C LEU A 96 -11.99 -6.49 -8.05
N THR A 97 -12.16 -5.72 -6.98
CA THR A 97 -13.37 -4.90 -6.76
C THR A 97 -13.55 -3.86 -7.87
N MET A 98 -12.46 -3.21 -8.28
CA MET A 98 -12.45 -2.26 -9.39
C MET A 98 -12.87 -2.93 -10.72
N LEU A 99 -12.33 -4.12 -11.02
CA LEU A 99 -12.70 -4.89 -12.21
C LEU A 99 -14.17 -5.33 -12.19
N LEU A 100 -14.67 -5.78 -11.03
CA LEU A 100 -16.06 -6.22 -10.87
C LEU A 100 -17.07 -5.07 -10.98
N LEU A 101 -16.72 -3.89 -10.45
CA LEU A 101 -17.59 -2.70 -10.51
C LEU A 101 -17.46 -1.93 -11.84
N GLY A 102 -16.45 -2.24 -12.67
CA GLY A 102 -16.21 -1.55 -13.93
C GLY A 102 -15.93 -0.05 -13.78
N SER A 103 -15.51 0.38 -12.58
CA SER A 103 -15.26 1.78 -12.27
C SER A 103 -14.01 1.93 -11.42
N ASN A 104 -13.29 3.04 -11.62
CA ASN A 104 -12.13 3.40 -10.83
C ASN A 104 -12.56 4.00 -9.48
N TYR A 105 -13.30 3.21 -8.69
CA TYR A 105 -13.81 3.64 -7.39
C TYR A 105 -12.68 4.02 -6.44
N ARG A 106 -11.58 3.25 -6.47
CA ARG A 106 -10.36 3.52 -5.71
C ARG A 106 -9.15 3.21 -6.58
N THR A 107 -8.13 4.04 -6.47
CA THR A 107 -6.83 3.81 -7.11
C THR A 107 -6.13 2.64 -6.41
N VAL A 108 -5.70 1.66 -7.20
CA VAL A 108 -4.84 0.57 -6.76
C VAL A 108 -3.41 1.11 -6.66
N ASP A 109 -2.80 1.06 -5.48
CA ASP A 109 -1.51 1.68 -5.17
C ASP A 109 -0.54 0.69 -4.51
N ILE A 110 0.67 0.55 -5.07
CA ILE A 110 1.72 -0.30 -4.47
C ILE A 110 2.13 0.19 -3.07
N ASN A 111 1.96 1.48 -2.76
CA ASN A 111 2.19 2.02 -1.44
C ASN A 111 1.18 1.46 -0.44
N ASP A 112 -0.07 1.21 -0.84
CA ASP A 112 -1.09 0.63 0.03
C ASP A 112 -0.69 -0.80 0.44
N THR A 113 -0.14 -1.60 -0.48
CA THR A 113 0.47 -2.90 -0.15
C THR A 113 1.58 -2.78 0.90
N ILE A 114 2.47 -1.79 0.76
CA ILE A 114 3.57 -1.55 1.70
C ILE A 114 3.01 -1.14 3.08
N LEU A 115 2.05 -0.23 3.11
CA LEU A 115 1.41 0.26 4.34
C LEU A 115 0.63 -0.85 5.05
N ASN A 116 -0.10 -1.68 4.31
CA ASN A 116 -0.82 -2.84 4.83
C ASN A 116 0.17 -3.88 5.38
N THR A 117 1.31 -4.09 4.71
CA THR A 117 2.41 -4.94 5.23
C THR A 117 2.94 -4.41 6.56
N LEU A 118 3.18 -3.09 6.65
CA LEU A 118 3.63 -2.44 7.89
C LEU A 118 2.59 -2.60 9.01
N GLY A 119 1.30 -2.45 8.73
CA GLY A 119 0.23 -2.66 9.71
C GLY A 119 0.22 -4.07 10.30
N VAL A 120 0.40 -5.12 9.47
CA VAL A 120 0.51 -6.51 9.95
C VAL A 120 1.72 -6.68 10.86
N MET A 121 2.88 -6.14 10.46
CA MET A 121 4.10 -6.23 11.27
C MET A 121 3.93 -5.53 12.62
N LEU A 122 3.33 -4.34 12.65
CA LEU A 122 3.05 -3.61 13.88
C LEU A 122 2.10 -4.41 14.80
N GLY A 123 1.03 -4.98 14.24
CA GLY A 123 0.11 -5.84 14.99
C GLY A 123 0.81 -7.04 15.61
N LEU A 124 1.63 -7.76 14.82
CA LEU A 124 2.39 -8.92 15.30
C LEU A 124 3.40 -8.54 16.39
N CYS A 125 4.15 -7.47 16.19
CA CYS A 125 5.09 -6.97 17.20
C CYS A 125 4.38 -6.61 18.50
N SER A 126 3.24 -5.91 18.42
CA SER A 126 2.47 -5.54 19.61
C SER A 126 2.00 -6.77 20.39
N ALA A 127 1.44 -7.78 19.71
CA ALA A 127 1.00 -9.02 20.34
C ALA A 127 2.14 -9.81 20.98
N GLN A 128 3.30 -9.87 20.31
CA GLN A 128 4.49 -10.54 20.85
C GLN A 128 5.04 -9.86 22.10
N VAL A 129 5.07 -8.52 22.13
CA VAL A 129 5.50 -7.77 23.30
C VAL A 129 4.55 -8.02 24.47
N SER A 130 3.25 -7.91 24.26
CA SER A 130 2.25 -8.18 25.30
C SER A 130 2.32 -9.61 25.83
N ALA A 131 2.51 -10.60 24.95
CA ALA A 131 2.65 -11.99 25.36
C ALA A 131 3.89 -12.23 26.23
N ARG A 132 5.02 -11.58 25.90
CA ARG A 132 6.26 -11.69 26.68
C ARG A 132 6.12 -11.06 28.07
N SER A 133 5.52 -9.87 28.16
CA SER A 133 5.28 -9.21 29.45
C SER A 133 4.42 -10.09 30.36
N PHE A 134 3.34 -10.67 29.84
CA PHE A 134 2.48 -11.56 30.61
C PHE A 134 3.20 -12.83 31.08
N GLN A 135 4.14 -13.37 30.30
CA GLN A 135 4.93 -14.53 30.72
C GLN A 135 5.92 -14.18 31.84
N GLN A 136 6.43 -12.95 31.90
CA GLN A 136 7.31 -12.50 32.98
C GLN A 136 6.55 -12.43 34.32
N ASP A 137 5.32 -11.89 34.30
CA ASP A 137 4.47 -11.78 35.50
C ASP A 137 4.11 -13.16 36.12
N LEU A 138 4.07 -14.22 35.30
CA LEU A 138 3.80 -15.59 35.79
C LEU A 138 5.02 -16.30 36.38
N GLN A 139 6.22 -15.76 36.19
CA GLN A 139 7.47 -16.35 36.68
C GLN A 139 7.95 -15.73 38.00
N GLU A 140 7.33 -14.63 38.46
CA GLU A 140 7.52 -14.02 39.79
C GLU A 140 6.58 -14.62 40.84
#